data_AF-W0DC80-F1
#
_entry.id   AF-W0DC80-F1
#
_cell.length_a   1.000
_cell.length_b   1.000
_cell.length_c   1.000
_cell.angle_alpha   90.00
_cell.angle_beta   90.00
_cell.angle_gamma   90.00
#
_symmetry.space_group_name_H-M   'P 1'
#
loop_
_entity.id
_entity.type
_entity.pdbx_description
1 polymer ?
#
loop_
_entity_poly.entity_id
_entity_poly.type
_entity_poly.pdbx_seq_one_letter_code
_entity_poly.pdbx_strand_id
1 'polypeptide(L)'
;MEIRPINLTISPEREKIKASSSSFLDELSKFIHWVNQEQQKAEAIKDAVLKGADIPLHQMVVEFEKASIALNLLIQVRNKLVEAFQELNRMQV
;
A
#
# COMPACT_ATOMS: atom_id res chain seq x y z
N MET A 1 -10.95 -52.93 -31.28
CA MET A 1 -10.02 -52.08 -30.50
C MET A 1 -10.43 -50.64 -30.78
N GLU A 2 -11.44 -50.15 -30.06
CA GLU A 2 -11.99 -48.80 -30.27
C GLU A 2 -11.40 -47.86 -29.23
N ILE A 3 -10.69 -46.84 -29.70
CA ILE A 3 -10.02 -45.84 -28.88
C ILE A 3 -11.04 -44.73 -28.61
N ARG A 4 -11.44 -44.55 -27.35
CA ARG A 4 -12.32 -43.46 -26.92
C ARG A 4 -11.54 -42.13 -26.90
N PRO A 5 -12.10 -41.00 -27.38
CA PRO A 5 -11.44 -39.71 -27.26
C PRO A 5 -11.49 -39.21 -25.81
N ILE A 6 -10.34 -38.78 -25.29
CA ILE A 6 -10.22 -38.10 -24.00
C ILE A 6 -10.87 -36.72 -24.15
N ASN A 7 -12.07 -36.55 -23.59
CA ASN A 7 -12.66 -35.23 -23.42
C ASN A 7 -11.97 -34.52 -22.25
N LEU A 8 -11.00 -33.65 -22.55
CA LEU A 8 -10.42 -32.74 -21.57
C LEU A 8 -11.49 -31.70 -21.18
N THR A 9 -12.27 -32.02 -20.14
CA THR A 9 -13.03 -31.00 -19.44
C THR A 9 -12.02 -30.13 -18.69
N ILE A 10 -11.73 -28.97 -19.27
CA ILE A 10 -10.86 -27.96 -18.68
C ILE A 10 -11.59 -27.43 -17.43
N SER A 11 -11.14 -27.85 -16.24
CA SER A 11 -11.63 -27.29 -14.97
C SER A 11 -11.46 -25.76 -14.94
N PRO A 12 -12.42 -25.01 -14.37
CA PRO A 12 -12.39 -23.56 -14.36
C PRO A 12 -11.42 -23.05 -13.29
N GLU A 13 -10.11 -23.11 -13.56
CA GLU A 13 -9.09 -22.53 -12.67
C GLU A 13 -8.84 -21.03 -12.95
N ARG A 14 -9.59 -20.44 -13.89
CA ARG A 14 -9.43 -19.03 -14.31
C ARG A 14 -10.13 -17.99 -13.42
N GLU A 15 -10.85 -18.39 -12.37
CA GLU A 15 -11.58 -17.41 -11.51
C GLU A 15 -10.76 -16.83 -10.34
N LYS A 16 -9.64 -17.44 -9.93
CA LYS A 16 -8.89 -16.96 -8.75
C LYS A 16 -8.01 -15.73 -8.97
N ILE A 17 -7.85 -15.24 -10.20
CA ILE A 17 -6.92 -14.15 -10.52
C ILE A 17 -7.54 -12.76 -10.28
N LYS A 18 -8.87 -12.62 -10.26
CA LYS A 18 -9.53 -11.31 -10.09
C LYS A 18 -9.64 -10.82 -8.64
N ALA A 19 -9.57 -11.71 -7.66
CA ALA A 19 -9.74 -11.35 -6.25
C ALA A 19 -8.48 -10.72 -5.62
N SER A 20 -7.28 -11.01 -6.14
CA SER A 20 -6.02 -10.56 -5.54
C SER A 20 -5.65 -9.11 -5.89
N SER A 21 -6.03 -8.62 -7.08
CA SER A 21 -5.67 -7.27 -7.52
C SER A 21 -6.44 -6.17 -6.79
N SER A 22 -7.72 -6.39 -6.45
CA SER A 22 -8.48 -5.48 -5.57
C SER A 22 -7.82 -5.39 -4.21
N SER A 23 -7.45 -6.54 -3.63
CA SER A 23 -6.93 -6.61 -2.27
C SER A 23 -5.66 -5.80 -2.05
N PHE A 24 -4.75 -5.73 -3.03
CA PHE A 24 -3.53 -4.92 -2.90
C PHE A 24 -3.83 -3.42 -2.99
N LEU A 25 -4.65 -2.99 -3.95
CA LEU A 25 -5.02 -1.58 -4.10
C LEU A 25 -5.82 -1.06 -2.90
N ASP A 26 -6.68 -1.92 -2.34
CA ASP A 26 -7.43 -1.62 -1.12
C ASP A 26 -6.47 -1.44 0.07
N GLU A 27 -5.47 -2.30 0.22
CA GLU A 27 -4.48 -2.20 1.29
C GLU A 27 -3.55 -0.98 1.11
N LEU A 28 -3.12 -0.70 -0.11
CA LEU A 28 -2.35 0.51 -0.43
C LEU A 28 -3.16 1.78 -0.12
N SER A 29 -4.45 1.79 -0.44
CA SER A 29 -5.34 2.92 -0.15
C SER A 29 -5.46 3.12 1.36
N LYS A 30 -5.69 2.05 2.14
CA LYS A 30 -5.67 2.12 3.61
C LYS A 30 -4.34 2.64 4.14
N PHE A 31 -3.23 2.18 3.58
CA PHE A 31 -1.90 2.63 3.98
C PHE A 31 -1.72 4.13 3.73
N ILE A 32 -2.11 4.64 2.55
CA ILE A 32 -2.09 6.08 2.24
C ILE A 32 -2.93 6.88 3.24
N HIS A 33 -4.16 6.42 3.54
CA HIS A 33 -5.01 7.06 4.53
C HIS A 33 -4.38 7.06 5.92
N TRP A 34 -3.75 5.95 6.31
CA TRP A 34 -3.05 5.82 7.58
C TRP A 34 -1.85 6.78 7.69
N VAL A 35 -1.02 6.89 6.63
CA VAL A 35 0.09 7.87 6.60
C VAL A 35 -0.43 9.30 6.78
N ASN A 36 -1.54 9.63 6.11
CA ASN A 36 -2.17 10.95 6.23
C ASN A 36 -2.70 11.22 7.66
N GLN A 37 -3.28 10.21 8.31
CA GLN A 37 -3.70 10.31 9.70
C GLN A 37 -2.52 10.50 10.65
N GLU A 38 -1.41 9.79 10.41
CA GLU A 38 -0.20 9.91 11.22
C GLU A 38 0.43 11.31 11.11
N GLN A 39 0.44 11.89 9.90
CA GLN A 39 0.88 13.28 9.70
C GLN A 39 0.00 14.29 10.45
N GLN A 40 -1.33 14.16 10.34
CA GLN A 40 -2.26 15.04 11.06
C GLN A 40 -2.12 14.91 12.57
N LYS A 41 -1.88 13.70 13.08
CA LYS A 41 -1.64 13.45 14.50
C LYS A 41 -0.36 14.14 14.97
N ALA A 42 0.74 14.03 14.21
CA ALA A 42 1.98 14.73 14.51
C ALA A 42 1.79 16.25 14.54
N GLU A 43 1.05 16.81 13.59
CA GLU A 43 0.70 18.24 13.57
C GLU A 43 -0.15 18.67 14.77
N ALA A 44 -1.17 17.88 15.13
CA ALA A 44 -2.02 18.17 16.29
C ALA A 44 -1.22 18.16 17.60
N ILE A 45 -0.28 17.20 17.75
CA ILE A 45 0.59 17.12 18.92
C ILE A 45 1.56 18.30 18.95
N LYS A 46 2.16 18.68 17.82
CA LYS A 46 2.98 19.89 17.70
C LYS A 46 2.22 21.11 18.20
N ASP A 47 1.01 21.32 17.70
CA ASP A 47 0.19 22.48 18.05
C ASP A 47 -0.22 22.46 19.54
N ALA A 48 -0.51 21.28 20.10
CA ALA A 48 -0.82 21.14 21.52
C ALA A 48 0.40 21.47 22.39
N VAL A 49 1.60 20.98 22.05
CA VAL A 49 2.85 21.30 22.73
C VAL A 49 3.14 22.81 22.65
N LEU A 50 2.98 23.43 21.48
CA LEU A 50 3.18 24.88 21.30
C LEU A 50 2.17 25.73 22.09
N LYS A 51 0.96 25.21 22.32
CA LYS A 51 -0.08 25.84 23.15
C LYS A 51 0.14 25.64 24.66
N GLY A 52 1.21 24.95 25.07
CA GLY A 52 1.53 24.71 26.46
C GLY A 52 0.79 23.52 27.08
N ALA A 53 0.30 22.57 26.27
CA ALA A 53 -0.22 21.31 26.79
C ALA A 53 0.93 20.51 27.45
N ASP A 54 0.61 19.82 28.55
CA ASP A 54 1.53 18.93 29.27
C ASP A 54 1.73 17.60 28.53
N ILE A 55 2.09 17.69 27.25
CA ILE A 55 2.46 16.54 26.44
C ILE A 55 3.98 16.41 26.50
N PRO A 56 4.52 15.25 26.92
CA PRO A 56 5.95 15.06 26.96
C PRO A 56 6.56 15.20 25.55
N LEU A 57 7.59 16.05 25.42
CA LEU A 57 8.26 16.31 24.14
C LEU A 57 8.73 15.03 23.43
N HIS A 58 9.12 14.00 24.18
CA HIS A 58 9.55 12.72 23.61
C HIS A 58 8.42 12.02 22.84
N GLN A 59 7.15 12.16 23.26
CA GLN A 59 6.03 11.57 22.54
C GLN A 59 5.81 12.29 21.21
N MET A 60 5.92 13.62 21.19
CA MET A 60 5.88 14.39 19.94
C MET A 60 6.95 13.89 18.96
N VAL A 61 8.21 13.81 19.40
CA VAL A 61 9.31 13.39 18.53
C VAL A 61 9.09 11.98 17.97
N VAL A 62 8.58 11.04 18.77
CA VAL A 62 8.27 9.68 18.33
C VAL A 62 7.18 9.66 17.25
N GLU A 63 6.10 10.42 17.44
CA GLU A 63 4.99 10.49 16.49
C GLU A 63 5.43 11.17 15.17
N PHE A 64 6.28 12.19 15.24
CA PHE A 64 6.90 12.80 14.06
C PHE A 64 7.79 11.81 13.30
N GLU A 65 8.64 11.06 14.01
CA GLU A 65 9.53 10.08 13.40
C GLU A 65 8.73 8.97 12.72
N LYS A 66 7.66 8.49 13.38
CA LYS A 66 6.75 7.50 12.82
C LYS A 66 6.08 7.99 11.54
N ALA A 67 5.56 9.22 11.53
CA ALA A 67 4.98 9.84 10.33
C ALA A 67 6.01 9.97 9.18
N SER A 68 7.25 10.36 9.51
CA SER A 68 8.35 10.51 8.55
C SER A 68 8.73 9.17 7.90
N ILE A 69 8.96 8.14 8.71
CA ILE A 69 9.29 6.79 8.21
C ILE A 69 8.15 6.24 7.34
N ALA A 70 6.90 6.41 7.79
CA ALA A 70 5.72 5.97 7.05
C ALA A 70 5.60 6.65 5.67
N LEU A 71 5.85 7.96 5.60
CA LEU A 71 5.87 8.71 4.35
C LEU A 71 7.00 8.25 3.42
N ASN A 72 8.21 8.03 3.96
CA ASN A 72 9.33 7.53 3.18
C ASN A 72 9.04 6.16 2.56
N LEU A 73 8.36 5.28 3.31
CA LEU A 73 7.91 4.00 2.78
C LEU A 73 6.89 4.18 1.64
N LEU A 74 5.92 5.08 1.81
CA LEU A 74 4.93 5.38 0.77
C LEU A 74 5.58 5.87 -0.53
N ILE A 75 6.59 6.74 -0.43
CA ILE A 75 7.34 7.24 -1.60
C ILE A 75 8.04 6.09 -2.32
N GLN A 76 8.65 5.16 -1.58
CA GLN A 76 9.29 3.98 -2.17
C GLN A 76 8.29 3.10 -2.91
N VAL A 77 7.12 2.84 -2.31
CA VAL A 77 6.04 2.08 -2.96
C VAL A 77 5.58 2.79 -4.23
N ARG A 78 5.33 4.11 -4.17
CA ARG A 78 4.99 4.93 -5.35
C ARG A 78 6.03 4.77 -6.46
N ASN A 79 7.31 4.86 -6.13
CA ASN A 79 8.39 4.72 -7.12
C ASN A 79 8.38 3.33 -7.76
N LYS A 80 8.20 2.25 -6.96
CA LYS A 80 8.10 0.88 -7.50
C LYS A 80 6.90 0.66 -8.40
N LEU A 81 5.76 1.28 -8.10
CA LEU A 81 4.59 1.22 -9.00
C LEU A 81 4.85 1.93 -10.33
N VAL A 82 5.52 3.08 -10.29
CA VAL A 82 5.92 3.80 -11.51
C VAL A 82 6.93 2.99 -12.33
N GLU A 83 7.95 2.42 -11.69
CA GLU A 83 8.93 1.53 -12.34
C GLU A 83 8.24 0.31 -12.98
N ALA A 84 7.35 -0.36 -12.26
CA ALA A 84 6.62 -1.51 -12.77
C ALA A 84 5.76 -1.14 -13.99
N PHE A 85 5.09 0.02 -13.95
CA PHE A 85 4.35 0.52 -15.11
C PHE A 85 5.26 0.83 -16.30
N GLN A 86 6.42 1.43 -16.07
CA GLN A 86 7.41 1.69 -17.13
C GLN A 86 7.93 0.40 -17.76
N GLU A 87 8.24 -0.62 -16.95
CA GLU A 87 8.73 -1.91 -17.45
C GLU A 87 7.68 -2.64 -18.31
N LEU A 88 6.41 -2.62 -17.89
CA LEU A 88 5.30 -3.15 -18.69
C LEU A 88 5.17 -2.49 -20.06
N ASN A 89 5.48 -1.19 -20.17
CA ASN A 89 5.47 -0.47 -21.45
C ASN A 89 6.70 -0.81 -22.31
N ARG A 90 7.87 -1.02 -21.70
CA ARG A 90 9.10 -1.39 -22.42
C ARG A 90 9.05 -2.80 -23.02
N MET A 91 8.27 -3.71 -22.44
CA MET A 91 8.07 -5.06 -23.01
C MET A 91 7.10 -5.10 -24.20
N GLN A 92 6.28 -4.07 -24.41
CA GLN A 92 5.26 -4.03 -25.47
C GLN A 92 5.73 -3.35 -26.77
N VAL A 93 6.95 -2.82 -26.79
CA VAL A 93 7.59 -2.26 -28.00
C VAL A 93 8.51 -3.27 -28.68
#